data_AF-A0A7H4PJG7-F1
#
_entry.id   AF-A0A7H4PJG7-F1
#
_cell.length_a   1.000
_cell.length_b   1.000
_cell.length_c   1.000
_cell.angle_alpha   90.00
_cell.angle_beta   90.00
_cell.angle_gamma   90.00
#
_symmetry.space_group_name_H-M   'P 1'
#
loop_
_entity.id
_entity.type
_entity.pdbx_description
1 polymer ?
#
loop_
_entity_poly.entity_id
_entity_poly.type
_entity_poly.pdbx_seq_one_letter_code
_entity_poly.pdbx_strand_id
1 'polypeptide(L)'
;MQRIIIPTHYVHTRSTPLWTKRTAPASIWKRHLDAGTRQGVYPRLSVMRGAIRYLGYADETSAEPVETLTIAEGEFGVFPPEKWHRIEALTEDTVI
;
A
#
# COMPACT_ATOMS: atom_id res chain seq x y z
N MET A 1 10.74 7.39 2.09
CA MET A 1 10.60 6.16 2.89
C MET A 1 11.74 5.22 2.56
N GLN A 2 12.39 4.58 3.54
CA GLN A 2 13.38 3.53 3.26
C GLN A 2 12.68 2.27 2.75
N ARG A 3 13.32 1.54 1.82
CA ARG A 3 12.76 0.31 1.24
C ARG A 3 12.72 -0.79 2.30
N ILE A 4 11.54 -1.34 2.57
CA ILE A 4 11.37 -2.50 3.47
C ILE A 4 11.63 -3.79 2.69
N ILE A 5 12.44 -4.68 3.26
CA ILE A 5 12.69 -6.02 2.73
C ILE A 5 11.95 -7.01 3.64
N ILE A 6 11.04 -7.80 3.07
CA ILE A 6 10.37 -8.89 3.79
C ILE A 6 11.40 -10.00 4.01
N PRO A 7 11.65 -10.46 5.25
CA PRO A 7 12.58 -11.54 5.52
C PRO A 7 12.19 -12.83 4.78
N THR A 8 13.18 -13.57 4.30
CA THR A 8 12.98 -14.73 3.41
C THR A 8 12.25 -15.92 4.02
N HIS A 9 12.16 -15.99 5.36
CA HIS A 9 11.42 -17.04 6.06
C HIS A 9 9.92 -16.74 6.21
N TYR A 10 9.46 -15.56 5.77
CA TYR A 10 8.04 -15.23 5.77
C TYR A 10 7.31 -16.03 4.69
N VAL A 11 6.06 -16.37 4.97
CA VAL A 11 5.20 -17.13 4.06
C VAL A 11 4.12 -16.23 3.47
N HIS A 12 3.76 -16.48 2.21
CA HIS A 12 2.62 -15.83 1.57
C HIS A 12 1.31 -16.40 2.14
N THR A 13 0.44 -15.53 2.66
CA THR A 13 -0.81 -15.96 3.32
C THR A 13 -2.06 -15.65 2.49
N ARG A 14 -2.07 -14.55 1.75
CA ARG A 14 -3.23 -14.08 0.97
C ARG A 14 -2.80 -13.12 -0.13
N SER A 15 -3.51 -13.15 -1.25
CA SER A 15 -3.47 -12.13 -2.30
C SER A 15 -4.87 -11.56 -2.55
N THR A 16 -4.91 -10.30 -3.00
CA THR A 16 -6.13 -9.68 -3.54
C THR A 16 -6.22 -9.99 -5.03
N PRO A 17 -7.41 -9.90 -5.66
CA PRO A 17 -7.49 -9.84 -7.12
C PRO A 17 -6.88 -8.53 -7.63
N LEU A 18 -6.68 -8.44 -8.94
CA LEU A 18 -6.29 -7.17 -9.54
C LEU A 18 -7.39 -6.13 -9.37
N TRP A 19 -6.99 -4.94 -8.95
CA TRP A 19 -7.87 -3.83 -8.68
C TRP A 19 -7.55 -2.63 -9.56
N THR A 20 -8.60 -1.92 -9.93
CA THR A 20 -8.56 -0.60 -10.58
C THR A 20 -9.13 0.43 -9.60
N LYS A 21 -9.06 1.72 -9.96
CA LYS A 21 -9.77 2.79 -9.23
C LYS A 21 -11.24 2.46 -8.91
N ARG A 22 -11.90 1.69 -9.79
CA ARG A 22 -13.33 1.36 -9.69
C ARG A 22 -13.63 0.08 -8.92
N THR A 23 -12.70 -0.87 -8.91
CA THR A 23 -12.95 -2.22 -8.37
C THR A 23 -12.27 -2.46 -7.01
N ALA A 24 -11.32 -1.61 -6.63
CA ALA A 24 -10.72 -1.69 -5.30
C ALA A 24 -11.74 -1.34 -4.21
N PRO A 25 -11.61 -1.92 -3.01
CA PRO A 25 -12.38 -1.49 -1.84
C PRO A 25 -12.19 0.00 -1.58
N ALA A 26 -13.29 0.73 -1.37
CA ALA A 26 -13.24 2.18 -1.21
C ALA A 26 -12.37 2.66 -0.03
N SER A 27 -12.14 1.79 0.97
CA SER A 27 -11.29 2.07 2.13
C SER A 27 -9.82 2.26 1.78
N ILE A 28 -9.31 1.61 0.72
CA ILE A 28 -7.88 1.68 0.36
C ILE A 28 -7.45 3.10 -0.06
N TRP A 29 -8.39 3.85 -0.61
CA TRP A 29 -8.22 5.25 -1.03
C TRP A 29 -8.35 6.26 0.12
N LYS A 30 -8.79 5.80 1.30
CA LYS A 30 -8.92 6.61 2.52
C LYS A 30 -7.83 6.20 3.50
N ARG A 31 -7.58 7.04 4.50
CA ARG A 31 -6.64 6.69 5.56
C ARG A 31 -7.18 5.50 6.35
N HIS A 32 -6.36 4.47 6.53
CA HIS A 32 -6.73 3.26 7.24
C HIS A 32 -5.50 2.54 7.82
N LEU A 33 -5.78 1.56 8.67
CA LEU A 33 -4.89 0.44 8.95
C LEU A 33 -5.37 -0.76 8.12
N ASP A 34 -4.44 -1.53 7.60
CA ASP A 34 -4.81 -2.76 6.88
C ASP A 34 -5.48 -3.75 7.84
N ALA A 35 -6.70 -4.16 7.51
CA ALA A 35 -7.46 -5.10 8.31
C ALA A 35 -6.73 -6.44 8.40
N GLY A 36 -6.33 -6.81 9.62
CA GLY A 36 -5.55 -8.03 9.87
C GLY A 36 -4.03 -7.87 9.71
N THR A 37 -3.53 -6.66 9.40
CA THR A 37 -2.13 -6.36 9.70
C THR A 37 -1.96 -6.30 11.21
N ARG A 38 -1.05 -7.13 11.67
CA ARG A 38 -0.50 -7.18 13.03
C ARG A 38 1.01 -7.20 12.87
N GLN A 39 1.74 -7.02 13.95
CA GLN A 39 3.18 -7.31 13.96
C GLN A 39 3.47 -8.66 13.25
N GLY A 40 4.36 -8.62 12.26
CA GLY A 40 4.70 -9.77 11.41
C GLY A 40 3.81 -10.01 10.19
N VAL A 41 2.94 -9.07 9.78
CA VAL A 41 2.21 -9.13 8.51
C VAL A 41 2.61 -7.93 7.66
N TYR A 42 3.28 -8.19 6.53
CA TYR A 42 3.78 -7.15 5.62
C TYR A 42 2.97 -7.13 4.32
N PRO A 43 2.16 -6.09 4.07
CA PRO A 43 1.54 -5.86 2.78
C PRO A 43 2.60 -5.59 1.71
N ARG A 44 2.46 -6.20 0.53
CA ARG A 44 3.25 -5.89 -0.66
C ARG A 44 2.32 -5.52 -1.81
N LEU A 45 2.32 -4.26 -2.21
CA LEU A 45 1.54 -3.76 -3.34
C LEU A 45 2.40 -3.72 -4.59
N SER A 46 1.95 -4.37 -5.67
CA SER A 46 2.63 -4.36 -6.98
C SER A 46 1.79 -3.57 -7.96
N VAL A 47 2.41 -2.75 -8.81
CA VAL A 47 1.69 -1.96 -9.82
C VAL A 47 1.83 -2.65 -11.17
N MET A 48 0.71 -3.13 -11.69
CA MET A 48 0.65 -3.84 -12.98
C MET A 48 0.53 -2.88 -14.16
N ARG A 49 -0.03 -1.69 -13.93
CA ARG A 49 -0.14 -0.60 -14.92
C ARG A 49 -0.23 0.74 -14.22
N GLY A 50 0.33 1.78 -14.81
CA GLY A 50 0.23 3.16 -14.29
C GLY A 50 1.15 3.40 -13.10
N ALA A 51 0.67 4.10 -12.06
CA ALA A 51 1.48 4.37 -10.87
C ALA A 51 0.63 4.63 -9.62
N ILE A 52 1.16 4.23 -8.47
CA ILE A 52 0.57 4.49 -7.15
C ILE A 52 1.47 5.40 -6.34
N ARG A 53 0.86 6.27 -5.55
CA ARG A 53 1.51 6.96 -4.43
C ARG A 53 0.98 6.42 -3.11
N TYR A 54 1.88 5.88 -2.30
CA TYR A 54 1.64 5.56 -0.90
C TYR A 54 1.87 6.81 -0.05
N LEU A 55 0.99 7.04 0.93
CA LEU A 55 1.05 8.14 1.89
C LEU A 55 0.91 7.57 3.31
N GLY A 56 2.00 7.56 4.08
CA GLY A 56 2.04 7.11 5.46
C GLY A 56 1.95 8.28 6.45
N TYR A 57 1.18 8.10 7.50
CA TYR A 57 0.89 9.12 8.52
C TYR A 57 1.48 8.72 9.88
N ALA A 58 1.66 9.69 10.78
CA ALA A 58 2.09 9.40 12.14
C ALA A 58 0.98 8.66 12.91
N ASP A 59 -0.28 9.05 12.71
CA ASP A 59 -1.46 8.49 13.34
C ASP A 59 -2.72 8.69 12.46
N GLU A 60 -3.89 8.37 13.03
CA GLU A 60 -5.19 8.47 12.37
C GLU A 60 -5.57 9.91 11.99
N THR A 61 -5.15 10.92 12.74
CA THR A 61 -5.70 12.28 12.66
C THR A 61 -4.72 13.32 12.11
N SER A 62 -3.44 12.97 11.99
CA SER A 62 -2.36 13.79 11.43
C SER A 62 -2.78 14.44 10.12
N ALA A 63 -2.58 15.75 9.96
CA ALA A 63 -2.96 16.44 8.73
C ALA A 63 -2.14 15.95 7.52
N GLU A 64 -0.82 15.93 7.68
CA GLU A 64 0.12 15.67 6.60
C GLU A 64 0.77 14.27 6.69
N PRO A 65 1.11 13.65 5.54
CA PRO A 65 1.89 12.43 5.51
C PRO A 65 3.32 12.69 5.96
N VAL A 66 3.88 11.78 6.75
CA VAL A 66 5.29 11.81 7.17
C VAL A 66 6.19 10.99 6.24
N GLU A 67 5.59 10.11 5.45
CA GLU A 67 6.28 9.24 4.51
C GLU A 67 5.49 9.13 3.20
N THR A 68 6.21 9.23 2.08
CA THR A 68 5.66 9.03 0.75
C THR A 68 6.55 8.07 -0.03
N LEU A 69 5.92 7.25 -0.87
CA LEU A 69 6.58 6.38 -1.84
C LEU A 69 5.75 6.38 -3.13
N THR A 70 6.40 6.61 -4.28
CA THR A 70 5.78 6.39 -5.59
C THR A 70 6.23 5.03 -6.11
N ILE A 71 5.29 4.23 -6.60
CA ILE A 71 5.51 2.88 -7.12
C ILE A 71 5.08 2.91 -8.58
N ALA A 72 6.01 2.72 -9.50
CA ALA A 72 5.75 2.75 -10.94
C ALA A 72 5.31 1.37 -11.46
N GLU A 73 4.81 1.33 -12.70
CA GLU A 73 4.51 0.10 -13.41
C GLU A 73 5.69 -0.88 -13.39
N GLY A 74 5.40 -2.15 -13.07
CA GLY A 74 6.41 -3.20 -12.94
C GLY A 74 7.14 -3.21 -11.59
N GLU A 75 6.87 -2.24 -10.72
CA GLU A 75 7.47 -2.16 -9.38
C GLU A 75 6.52 -2.62 -8.28
N PHE A 76 7.07 -2.77 -7.07
CA PHE A 76 6.29 -3.03 -5.87
C PHE A 76 6.83 -2.24 -4.67
N GLY A 77 5.92 -1.92 -3.75
CA GLY A 77 6.21 -1.37 -2.43
C GLY A 77 5.83 -2.37 -1.33
N VAL A 78 6.62 -2.38 -0.25
CA VAL A 78 6.28 -3.12 0.98
C VAL A 78 5.92 -2.09 2.04
N PHE A 79 4.77 -2.25 2.67
CA PHE A 79 4.27 -1.30 3.66
C PHE A 79 4.60 -1.77 5.08
N PRO A 80 4.90 -0.84 6.00
CA PRO A 80 5.13 -1.18 7.40
C PRO A 80 3.84 -1.69 8.04
N PRO A 81 3.92 -2.74 8.89
CA PRO A 81 2.77 -3.23 9.65
C PRO A 81 2.25 -2.13 10.58
N GLU A 82 0.92 -2.11 10.81
CA GLU A 82 0.26 -1.24 11.79
C GLU A 82 0.51 0.26 11.58
N LYS A 83 0.81 0.67 10.33
CA LYS A 83 1.00 2.09 9.97
C LYS A 83 -0.23 2.65 9.27
N TRP A 84 -0.72 3.77 9.79
CA TRP A 84 -1.78 4.54 9.15
C TRP A 84 -1.34 5.03 7.79
N HIS A 85 -2.10 4.70 6.76
CA HIS A 85 -1.77 5.08 5.39
C HIS A 85 -2.98 5.15 4.48
N ARG A 86 -2.78 5.72 3.29
CA ARG A 86 -3.67 5.54 2.13
C ARG A 86 -2.83 5.42 0.86
N ILE A 87 -3.46 4.95 -0.21
CA ILE A 87 -2.85 5.01 -1.54
C ILE A 87 -3.65 5.94 -2.46
N GLU A 88 -2.96 6.49 -3.45
CA GLU A 88 -3.54 7.30 -4.51
C GLU A 88 -3.07 6.76 -5.85
N ALA A 89 -4.01 6.50 -6.77
CA ALA A 89 -3.68 6.15 -8.14
C ALA A 89 -3.39 7.43 -8.96
N LEU A 90 -2.17 7.51 -9.48
CA LEU A 90 -1.64 8.68 -10.18
C LEU A 90 -2.11 8.76 -11.63
N THR A 91 -2.62 7.66 -12.19
CA THR A 91 -3.22 7.60 -13.53
C THR A 91 -4.59 6.94 -13.47
N GLU A 92 -5.47 7.24 -14.43
CA GLU A 92 -6.81 6.63 -14.49
C GLU A 92 -6.77 5.13 -14.83
N ASP A 93 -5.77 4.69 -15.58
CA ASP A 93 -5.58 3.31 -16.01
C ASP A 93 -4.80 2.46 -15.00
N THR A 94 -4.59 2.96 -13.78
CA THR A 94 -3.83 2.25 -12.75
C THR A 94 -4.47 0.90 -12.40
N VAL A 95 -3.63 -0.15 -12.42
CA VAL A 95 -3.98 -1.52 -12.00
C VAL A 95 -2.99 -1.99 -10.95
N ILE A 96 -3.49 -2.49 -9.82
CA ILE A 96 -2.72 -2.98 -8.65
C ILE A 96 -3.15 -4.37 -8.23
#